data_AF-A0A1Y3B9M9-F1
#
_entry.id   AF-A0A1Y3B9M9-F1
#
_cell.length_a   1.000
_cell.length_b   1.000
_cell.length_c   1.000
_cell.angle_alpha   90.00
_cell.angle_beta   90.00
_cell.angle_gamma   90.00
#
_symmetry.space_group_name_H-M   'P 1'
#
loop_
_entity.id
_entity.type
_entity.pdbx_description
1 polymer ?
#
loop_
_entity_poly.entity_id
_entity_poly.type
_entity_poly.pdbx_seq_one_letter_code
_entity_poly.pdbx_strand_id
1 'polypeptide(L)'
;MAKVNFSKNQYDLNRNISENNNHHDEQGTLKFRSNDTFDDNVDVDDDQRKIKFNNEKKTHAFDRANIISQLYCLYAFRFLWKNYKHDFNLDSFEECARDDECRRLGDRLQKCWNRQLAHKDKTKISLLRALLRTFGWRHVRDLFLNFFIYGILRMIMPVLLGRFIYFANLYREPFFSSNNGNSTTLMSEQNVRSNQQGLEWLDKLAISSTDHHLNALFYAGIHPYFMCNFRVGMNIRVALTKLIYDKSLRLSQSAIQRITIGKIVNLISTDASRFDASFMANYFIIGGPLHLIVAISFLYLYIGKACFGAIIIIFLYIPFQGFMANILSRFRSKSIILTDDRLRLMAEILPAMRVIKMYCWEKPFALLVNLARRLEIVKIRHSMIVRSINLAIFF
;
A
#
# COMPACT_ATOMS: atom_id res chain seq x y z
N MET A 1 7.81 -46.23 -5.75
CA MET A 1 7.03 -47.46 -6.03
C MET A 1 5.72 -47.37 -5.27
N ALA A 2 4.61 -47.03 -5.93
CA ALA A 2 3.25 -47.13 -5.38
C ALA A 2 2.25 -47.06 -6.56
N LYS A 3 1.83 -48.22 -7.06
CA LYS A 3 0.69 -48.36 -7.98
C LYS A 3 -0.58 -48.23 -7.13
N VAL A 4 -1.33 -47.14 -7.31
CA VAL A 4 -2.66 -46.98 -6.70
C VAL A 4 -3.70 -47.54 -7.66
N ASN A 5 -4.49 -48.51 -7.17
CA ASN A 5 -5.48 -49.30 -7.89
C ASN A 5 -6.62 -48.43 -8.48
N PHE A 6 -6.62 -48.25 -9.80
CA PHE A 6 -7.63 -47.50 -10.55
C PHE A 6 -8.97 -48.26 -10.75
N SER A 7 -9.01 -49.59 -10.61
CA SER A 7 -10.19 -50.36 -11.04
C SER A 7 -11.37 -50.32 -10.06
N LYS A 8 -11.14 -50.03 -8.77
CA LYS A 8 -12.19 -50.11 -7.75
C LYS A 8 -13.13 -48.88 -7.76
N ASN A 9 -12.60 -47.69 -8.07
CA ASN A 9 -13.39 -46.45 -8.17
C ASN A 9 -14.28 -46.37 -9.42
N GLN A 10 -14.06 -47.24 -10.41
CA GLN A 10 -14.80 -47.21 -11.67
C GLN A 10 -16.15 -47.93 -11.58
N TYR A 11 -16.29 -48.88 -10.65
CA TYR A 11 -17.57 -49.58 -10.39
C TYR A 11 -18.57 -48.72 -9.62
N ASP A 12 -18.11 -47.92 -8.66
CA ASP A 12 -18.99 -47.03 -7.88
C ASP A 12 -19.49 -45.83 -8.68
N LEU A 13 -18.77 -45.44 -9.74
CA LEU A 13 -19.15 -44.33 -10.62
C LEU A 13 -20.32 -44.67 -11.55
N ASN A 14 -20.44 -45.92 -11.99
CA ASN A 14 -21.49 -46.33 -12.93
C ASN A 14 -22.88 -46.44 -12.28
N ARG A 15 -22.97 -46.59 -10.96
CA ARG A 15 -24.25 -46.69 -10.24
C ARG A 15 -24.93 -45.33 -10.03
N ASN A 16 -24.16 -44.24 -9.96
CA ASN A 16 -24.70 -42.89 -9.75
C ASN A 16 -25.09 -42.17 -11.05
N ILE A 17 -24.78 -42.74 -12.22
CA ILE A 17 -25.04 -42.12 -13.53
C ILE A 17 -26.45 -42.47 -14.05
N SER A 18 -27.10 -43.52 -13.55
CA SER A 18 -28.43 -43.94 -14.02
C SER A 18 -29.61 -43.15 -13.43
N GLU A 19 -29.41 -42.32 -12.41
CA GLU A 19 -30.53 -41.67 -11.69
C GLU A 19 -30.76 -40.18 -12.03
N ASN A 20 -29.90 -39.52 -12.81
CA ASN A 20 -29.90 -38.05 -12.90
C ASN A 20 -30.20 -37.45 -14.29
N ASN A 21 -30.66 -38.24 -15.27
CA ASN A 21 -30.89 -37.78 -16.65
C ASN A 21 -32.38 -37.62 -17.00
N ASN A 22 -33.14 -36.91 -16.18
CA ASN A 22 -34.47 -36.41 -16.56
C ASN A 22 -34.67 -35.01 -15.97
N HIS A 23 -34.27 -33.96 -16.70
CA HIS A 23 -35.06 -32.71 -16.86
C HIS A 23 -34.31 -31.57 -17.58
N HIS A 24 -35.08 -30.95 -18.48
CA HIS A 24 -34.98 -29.60 -19.04
C HIS A 24 -34.10 -29.33 -20.28
N ASP A 25 -34.78 -29.41 -21.42
CA ASP A 25 -34.62 -28.55 -22.59
C ASP A 25 -35.15 -27.13 -22.29
N GLU A 26 -34.45 -26.10 -22.78
CA GLU A 26 -35.07 -24.90 -23.40
C GLU A 26 -34.02 -24.07 -24.16
N GLN A 27 -34.32 -23.75 -25.42
CA GLN A 27 -33.49 -22.99 -26.36
C GLN A 27 -33.99 -21.54 -26.44
N GLY A 28 -33.07 -20.56 -26.37
CA GLY A 28 -33.35 -19.14 -26.65
C GLY A 28 -32.48 -18.63 -27.80
N THR A 29 -33.11 -18.20 -28.90
CA THR A 29 -32.45 -17.64 -30.10
C THR A 29 -32.45 -16.10 -30.05
N LEU A 30 -31.29 -15.48 -30.30
CA LEU A 30 -31.10 -14.02 -30.39
C LEU A 30 -31.05 -13.60 -31.87
N LYS A 31 -31.97 -12.72 -32.30
CA LYS A 31 -31.99 -12.10 -33.64
C LYS A 31 -31.09 -10.86 -33.68
N PHE A 32 -30.23 -10.78 -34.70
CA PHE A 32 -29.49 -9.57 -35.06
C PHE A 32 -30.34 -8.66 -35.98
N ARG A 33 -30.35 -7.36 -35.71
CA ARG A 33 -31.00 -6.32 -36.53
C ARG A 33 -29.93 -5.61 -37.35
N SER A 34 -29.92 -5.86 -38.66
CA SER A 34 -29.19 -5.09 -39.67
C SER A 34 -30.08 -3.96 -40.16
N ASN A 35 -29.64 -2.71 -40.05
CA ASN A 35 -29.88 -1.60 -40.99
C ASN A 35 -29.49 -0.29 -40.31
N ASP A 36 -28.29 0.20 -40.59
CA ASP A 36 -27.97 1.62 -40.51
C ASP A 36 -27.28 1.99 -41.82
N THR A 37 -27.90 2.91 -42.56
CA THR A 37 -27.37 3.48 -43.81
C THR A 37 -26.50 4.68 -43.44
N PHE A 38 -25.33 4.77 -44.06
CA PHE A 38 -24.32 5.80 -43.83
C PHE A 38 -24.74 7.10 -44.55
N ASP A 39 -24.88 8.20 -43.81
CA ASP A 39 -25.21 9.52 -44.35
C ASP A 39 -23.91 10.34 -44.46
N ASP A 40 -23.46 10.61 -45.68
CA ASP A 40 -22.11 11.11 -46.02
C ASP A 40 -21.92 12.63 -45.89
N ASN A 41 -22.75 13.33 -45.11
CA ASN A 41 -22.63 14.79 -44.91
C ASN A 41 -22.49 15.18 -43.44
N VAL A 42 -21.39 14.78 -42.82
CA VAL A 42 -20.98 15.30 -41.50
C VAL A 42 -19.97 16.43 -41.71
N ASP A 43 -20.37 17.66 -41.41
CA ASP A 43 -19.54 18.87 -41.43
C ASP A 43 -18.34 18.75 -40.48
N VAL A 44 -17.21 18.28 -41.01
CA VAL A 44 -15.94 18.05 -40.28
C VAL A 44 -15.40 19.33 -39.61
N ASP A 45 -15.75 20.51 -40.13
CA ASP A 45 -15.26 21.79 -39.64
C ASP A 45 -16.00 22.32 -38.40
N ASP A 46 -17.28 21.96 -38.22
CA ASP A 46 -18.06 22.37 -37.04
C ASP A 46 -17.71 21.50 -35.81
N ASP A 47 -17.43 20.21 -36.05
CA ASP A 47 -16.91 19.32 -35.01
C ASP A 47 -15.50 19.72 -34.58
N GLN A 48 -14.61 20.13 -35.51
CA GLN A 48 -13.29 20.65 -35.14
C GLN A 48 -13.36 21.96 -34.34
N ARG A 49 -14.35 22.83 -34.61
CA ARG A 49 -14.60 24.04 -33.82
C ARG A 49 -15.17 23.72 -32.43
N LYS A 50 -16.11 22.78 -32.32
CA LYS A 50 -16.65 22.31 -31.03
C LYS A 50 -15.57 21.60 -30.18
N ILE A 51 -14.69 20.82 -30.79
CA ILE A 51 -13.53 20.18 -30.13
C ILE A 51 -12.52 21.23 -29.65
N LYS A 52 -12.35 22.36 -30.35
CA LYS A 52 -11.49 23.46 -29.92
C LYS A 52 -12.10 24.32 -28.81
N PHE A 53 -13.43 24.55 -28.80
CA PHE A 53 -14.09 25.40 -27.81
C PHE A 53 -14.38 24.72 -26.47
N ASN A 54 -14.43 23.38 -26.40
CA ASN A 54 -14.63 22.65 -25.14
C ASN A 54 -13.31 22.38 -24.36
N ASN A 55 -12.19 22.90 -24.86
CA ASN A 55 -10.85 22.74 -24.28
C ASN A 55 -10.43 23.91 -23.37
N GLU A 56 -11.37 24.58 -22.68
CA GLU A 56 -11.02 25.26 -21.43
C GLU A 56 -10.67 24.20 -20.38
N LYS A 57 -9.43 23.72 -20.46
CA LYS A 57 -8.85 22.69 -19.60
C LYS A 57 -9.08 23.07 -18.14
N LYS A 58 -9.98 22.34 -17.47
CA LYS A 58 -10.22 22.52 -16.04
C LYS A 58 -8.94 22.16 -15.30
N THR A 59 -8.28 23.18 -14.77
CA THR A 59 -7.09 23.02 -13.91
C THR A 59 -7.40 22.07 -12.77
N HIS A 60 -6.48 21.16 -12.48
CA HIS A 60 -6.64 20.16 -11.42
C HIS A 60 -6.96 20.81 -10.08
N ALA A 61 -7.85 20.20 -9.30
CA ALA A 61 -8.29 20.69 -8.00
C ALA A 61 -7.14 20.86 -7.00
N PHE A 62 -6.07 20.05 -7.12
CA PHE A 62 -4.84 20.23 -6.34
C PHE A 62 -4.21 21.61 -6.58
N ASP A 63 -4.15 22.08 -7.84
CA ASP A 63 -3.48 23.32 -8.20
C ASP A 63 -4.29 24.56 -7.77
N ARG A 64 -5.62 24.42 -7.64
CA ARG A 64 -6.51 25.46 -7.11
C ARG A 64 -6.60 25.48 -5.59
N ALA A 65 -6.20 24.40 -4.92
CA ALA A 65 -6.41 24.22 -3.50
C ALA A 65 -5.38 24.98 -2.65
N ASN A 66 -5.82 25.48 -1.49
CA ASN A 66 -4.94 26.05 -0.48
C ASN A 66 -3.98 24.98 0.10
N ILE A 67 -2.87 25.42 0.68
CA ILE A 67 -1.82 24.54 1.26
C ILE A 67 -2.42 23.52 2.24
N ILE A 68 -3.36 23.93 3.10
CA ILE A 68 -4.03 23.03 4.06
C ILE A 68 -4.87 21.98 3.31
N SER A 69 -5.62 22.40 2.29
CA SER A 69 -6.43 21.50 1.48
C SER A 69 -5.56 20.54 0.64
N GLN A 70 -4.38 20.97 0.21
CA GLN A 70 -3.39 20.12 -0.48
C GLN A 70 -2.79 19.09 0.48
N LEU A 71 -2.43 19.52 1.69
CA LEU A 71 -1.77 18.68 2.70
C LEU A 71 -2.68 17.53 3.15
N TYR A 72 -3.96 17.84 3.43
CA TYR A 72 -4.94 16.86 3.91
C TYR A 72 -5.80 16.24 2.79
N CYS A 73 -5.48 16.50 1.53
CA CYS A 73 -6.24 16.03 0.37
C CYS A 73 -7.74 16.39 0.39
N LEU A 74 -8.13 17.47 1.07
CA LEU A 74 -9.55 17.88 1.20
C LEU A 74 -10.18 18.23 -0.14
N TYR A 75 -9.38 18.61 -1.13
CA TYR A 75 -9.84 18.85 -2.50
C TYR A 75 -10.47 17.59 -3.13
N ALA A 76 -10.00 16.39 -2.75
CA ALA A 76 -10.52 15.13 -3.26
C ALA A 76 -11.92 14.82 -2.70
N PHE A 77 -12.27 15.33 -1.52
CA PHE A 77 -13.58 15.11 -0.92
C PHE A 77 -14.71 15.67 -1.81
N ARG A 78 -14.51 16.85 -2.41
CA ARG A 78 -15.47 17.42 -3.37
C ARG A 78 -15.69 16.52 -4.57
N PHE A 79 -14.63 15.93 -5.09
CA PHE A 79 -14.69 14.99 -6.22
C PHE A 79 -15.42 13.70 -5.82
N LEU A 80 -15.09 13.12 -4.67
CA LEU A 80 -15.71 11.90 -4.15
C LEU A 80 -17.20 12.11 -3.88
N TRP A 81 -17.57 13.21 -3.25
CA TRP A 81 -18.97 13.51 -2.94
C TRP A 81 -19.81 13.68 -4.21
N LYS A 82 -19.28 14.40 -5.21
CA LYS A 82 -19.97 14.61 -6.50
C LYS A 82 -20.24 13.29 -7.23
N ASN A 83 -19.29 12.35 -7.17
CA ASN A 83 -19.38 11.08 -7.87
C ASN A 83 -19.90 9.93 -7.00
N TYR A 84 -20.33 10.19 -5.76
CA TYR A 84 -20.77 9.13 -4.84
C TYR A 84 -21.97 8.32 -5.37
N LYS A 85 -22.83 8.95 -6.19
CA LYS A 85 -24.04 8.33 -6.76
C LYS A 85 -23.94 8.03 -8.27
N HIS A 86 -22.80 8.27 -8.90
CA HIS A 86 -22.62 8.14 -10.35
C HIS A 86 -21.45 7.21 -10.67
N ASP A 87 -21.59 6.42 -11.75
CA ASP A 87 -20.48 5.61 -12.24
C ASP A 87 -19.34 6.50 -12.76
N PHE A 88 -18.10 6.07 -12.53
CA PHE A 88 -16.91 6.79 -12.93
C PHE A 88 -16.71 6.70 -14.45
N ASN A 89 -16.98 7.79 -15.16
CA ASN A 89 -16.60 7.94 -16.58
C ASN A 89 -15.19 8.54 -16.70
N LEU A 90 -14.44 8.14 -17.74
CA LEU A 90 -13.08 8.66 -17.99
C LEU A 90 -13.05 10.20 -18.11
N ASP A 91 -14.10 10.78 -18.69
CA ASP A 91 -14.25 12.24 -18.85
C ASP A 91 -14.55 12.99 -17.55
N SER A 92 -14.92 12.26 -16.48
CA SER A 92 -15.17 12.86 -15.17
C SER A 92 -13.88 13.22 -14.42
N PHE A 93 -12.75 12.65 -14.82
CA PHE A 93 -11.46 12.90 -14.20
C PHE A 93 -10.84 14.21 -14.68
N GLU A 94 -10.30 14.98 -13.74
CA GLU A 94 -9.54 16.18 -14.05
C GLU A 94 -8.17 15.82 -14.65
N GLU A 95 -7.61 16.73 -15.46
CA GLU A 95 -6.24 16.56 -15.97
C GLU A 95 -5.23 16.52 -14.82
N CYS A 96 -4.06 15.91 -15.06
CA CYS A 96 -3.00 15.78 -14.06
C CYS A 96 -2.52 17.15 -13.54
N ALA A 97 -2.16 17.22 -12.26
CA ALA A 97 -1.57 18.42 -11.66
C ALA A 97 -0.28 18.84 -12.40
N ARG A 98 -0.04 20.14 -12.53
CA ARG A 98 1.10 20.69 -13.30
C ARG A 98 2.46 20.15 -12.86
N ASP A 99 2.63 19.90 -11.56
CA ASP A 99 3.88 19.39 -11.00
C ASP A 99 4.13 17.89 -11.28
N ASP A 100 3.09 17.14 -11.62
CA ASP A 100 3.14 15.70 -11.88
C ASP A 100 3.12 15.39 -13.39
N GLU A 101 3.12 16.41 -14.23
CA GLU A 101 3.11 16.27 -15.69
C GLU A 101 4.38 15.54 -16.18
N CYS A 102 4.17 14.52 -17.01
CA CYS A 102 5.22 13.68 -17.58
C CYS A 102 6.31 14.50 -18.30
N ARG A 103 5.90 15.52 -19.08
CA ARG A 103 6.81 16.36 -19.84
C ARG A 103 7.85 17.01 -18.92
N ARG A 104 7.38 17.73 -17.90
CA ARG A 104 8.19 18.48 -16.94
C ARG A 104 9.06 17.56 -16.08
N LEU A 105 8.49 16.47 -15.56
CA LEU A 105 9.23 15.50 -14.75
C LEU A 105 10.37 14.84 -15.52
N GLY A 106 10.08 14.36 -16.74
CA GLY A 106 11.07 13.71 -17.56
C GLY A 106 12.12 14.66 -18.12
N ASP A 107 11.79 15.92 -18.46
CA ASP A 107 12.78 16.92 -18.90
C ASP A 107 13.78 17.25 -17.79
N ARG A 108 13.31 17.34 -16.54
CA ARG A 108 14.18 17.53 -15.37
C ARG A 108 15.13 16.35 -15.18
N LEU A 109 14.62 15.13 -15.25
CA LEU A 109 15.45 13.92 -15.12
C LEU A 109 16.44 13.80 -16.28
N GLN A 110 16.01 14.05 -17.52
CA GLN A 110 16.84 14.03 -18.71
C GLN A 110 17.99 15.03 -18.62
N LYS A 111 17.73 16.25 -18.14
CA LYS A 111 18.77 17.27 -17.92
C LYS A 111 19.82 16.80 -16.90
N CYS A 112 19.38 16.21 -15.79
CA CYS A 112 20.28 15.64 -14.78
C CYS A 112 21.06 14.43 -15.30
N TRP A 113 20.43 13.57 -16.11
CA TRP A 113 21.05 12.42 -16.75
C TRP A 113 22.12 12.85 -17.77
N ASN A 114 21.82 13.82 -18.62
CA ASN A 114 22.78 14.38 -19.58
C ASN A 114 24.01 14.99 -18.90
N ARG A 115 23.82 15.68 -17.76
CA ARG A 115 24.94 16.17 -16.93
C ARG A 115 25.83 15.05 -16.41
N GLN A 116 25.27 13.88 -16.10
CA GLN A 116 26.09 12.73 -15.72
C GLN A 116 26.81 12.09 -16.88
N LEU A 117 26.16 11.98 -18.04
CA LEU A 117 26.78 11.46 -19.26
C LEU A 117 27.95 12.33 -19.72
N ALA A 118 27.92 13.63 -19.43
CA ALA A 118 29.02 14.57 -19.70
C ALA A 118 30.23 14.42 -18.77
N HIS A 119 30.16 13.55 -17.75
CA HIS A 119 31.27 13.33 -16.83
C HIS A 119 32.41 12.55 -17.51
N LYS A 120 33.66 13.01 -17.35
CA LYS A 120 34.85 12.40 -18.00
C LYS A 120 35.04 10.94 -17.60
N ASP A 121 34.91 10.63 -16.31
CA ASP A 121 34.97 9.25 -15.80
C ASP A 121 33.68 8.47 -16.06
N LYS A 122 33.69 7.56 -17.04
CA LYS A 122 32.55 6.69 -17.36
C LYS A 122 32.14 5.77 -16.21
N THR A 123 33.05 5.47 -15.29
CA THR A 123 32.80 4.63 -14.10
C THR A 123 31.94 5.32 -13.04
N LYS A 124 31.81 6.66 -13.08
CA LYS A 124 31.03 7.46 -12.10
C LYS A 124 29.58 7.72 -12.54
N ILE A 125 29.21 7.30 -13.76
CA ILE A 125 27.86 7.48 -14.31
C ILE A 125 26.89 6.56 -13.56
N SER A 126 25.86 7.13 -12.94
CA SER A 126 24.93 6.37 -12.10
C SER A 126 23.52 6.97 -12.09
N LEU A 127 22.56 6.21 -12.62
CA LEU A 127 21.14 6.62 -12.66
C LEU A 127 20.62 6.99 -11.27
N LEU A 128 21.03 6.25 -10.23
CA LEU A 128 20.68 6.54 -8.85
C LEU A 128 21.04 7.97 -8.44
N ARG A 129 22.25 8.45 -8.77
CA ARG A 129 22.68 9.81 -8.44
C ARG A 129 21.90 10.86 -9.26
N ALA A 130 21.44 10.54 -10.47
CA ALA A 130 20.63 11.44 -11.29
C ALA A 130 19.21 11.56 -10.71
N LEU A 131 18.65 10.43 -10.25
CA LEU A 131 17.37 10.38 -9.54
C LEU A 131 17.45 11.13 -8.20
N LEU A 132 18.47 10.87 -7.38
CA LEU A 132 18.69 11.56 -6.11
C LEU A 132 18.85 13.07 -6.31
N ARG A 133 19.54 13.51 -7.36
CA ARG A 133 19.65 14.95 -7.65
C ARG A 133 18.34 15.58 -8.13
N THR A 134 17.46 14.81 -8.77
CA THR A 134 16.20 15.32 -9.34
C THR A 134 15.09 15.36 -8.29
N PHE A 135 14.97 14.31 -7.48
CA PHE A 135 13.87 14.10 -6.53
C PHE A 135 14.32 14.13 -5.06
N GLY A 136 15.61 13.93 -4.79
CA GLY A 136 16.12 13.70 -3.45
C GLY A 136 15.99 14.89 -2.51
N TRP A 137 16.11 16.14 -2.97
CA TRP A 137 15.93 17.30 -2.08
C TRP A 137 14.52 17.38 -1.48
N ARG A 138 13.49 17.15 -2.30
CA ARG A 138 12.09 17.11 -1.85
C ARG A 138 11.90 15.97 -0.84
N HIS A 139 12.41 14.79 -1.18
CA HIS A 139 12.35 13.61 -0.32
C HIS A 139 13.08 13.78 1.02
N VAL A 140 14.28 14.35 1.02
CA VAL A 140 15.09 14.58 2.23
C VAL A 140 14.42 15.59 3.15
N ARG A 141 13.85 16.66 2.60
CA ARG A 141 13.06 17.63 3.39
C ARG A 141 11.87 16.94 4.06
N ASP A 142 11.11 16.14 3.31
CA ASP A 142 9.92 15.46 3.83
C ASP A 142 10.31 14.40 4.88
N LEU A 143 11.43 13.70 4.69
CA LEU A 143 12.02 12.78 5.65
C LEU A 143 12.45 13.47 6.95
N PHE A 144 13.12 14.61 6.83
CA PHE A 144 13.57 15.42 7.97
C PHE A 144 12.38 15.91 8.78
N LEU A 145 11.38 16.55 8.14
CA LEU A 145 10.17 17.02 8.82
C LEU A 145 9.46 15.87 9.56
N ASN A 146 9.31 14.72 8.90
CA ASN A 146 8.70 13.55 9.52
C ASN A 146 9.54 13.02 10.70
N PHE A 147 10.86 13.03 10.60
CA PHE A 147 11.73 12.59 11.69
C PHE A 147 11.54 13.40 12.97
N PHE A 148 11.39 14.73 12.88
CA PHE A 148 11.11 15.57 14.06
C PHE A 148 9.69 15.37 14.58
N ILE A 149 8.68 15.44 13.69
CA ILE A 149 7.27 15.29 14.07
C ILE A 149 7.04 13.92 14.71
N TYR A 150 7.44 12.85 14.03
CA TYR A 150 7.26 11.49 14.51
C TYR A 150 8.15 11.18 15.71
N GLY A 151 9.43 11.58 15.67
CA GLY A 151 10.38 11.27 16.73
C GLY A 151 10.04 11.94 18.05
N ILE A 152 9.69 13.22 18.02
CA ILE A 152 9.37 13.98 19.23
C ILE A 152 7.99 13.59 19.75
N LEU A 153 6.95 13.67 18.92
CA LEU A 153 5.58 13.41 19.38
C LEU A 153 5.41 11.97 19.90
N ARG A 154 5.97 10.98 19.20
CA ARG A 154 5.83 9.57 19.60
C ARG A 154 6.57 9.23 20.90
N MET A 155 7.67 9.91 21.19
CA MET A 155 8.42 9.70 22.45
C MET A 155 7.78 10.43 23.63
N ILE A 156 7.04 11.52 23.38
CA ILE A 156 6.38 12.29 24.43
C ILE A 156 5.12 11.57 24.96
N MET A 157 4.36 10.85 24.13
CA MET A 157 3.11 10.20 24.59
C MET A 157 3.29 9.27 25.80
N PRO A 158 4.26 8.32 25.80
CA PRO A 158 4.44 7.43 26.94
C PRO A 158 4.84 8.17 28.22
N VAL A 159 5.58 9.28 28.08
CA VAL A 159 5.97 10.13 29.21
C VAL A 159 4.75 10.85 29.79
N LEU A 160 3.89 11.41 28.94
CA LEU A 160 2.64 12.04 29.37
C LEU A 160 1.68 11.04 30.01
N LEU A 161 1.55 9.85 29.43
CA LEU A 161 0.77 8.76 30.01
C LEU A 161 1.33 8.35 31.38
N GLY A 162 2.66 8.23 31.51
CA GLY A 162 3.31 7.92 32.79
C GLY A 162 3.04 9.00 33.85
N ARG A 163 3.10 10.28 33.47
CA ARG A 163 2.74 11.41 34.35
C ARG A 163 1.26 11.35 34.74
N PHE A 164 0.37 11.09 33.78
CA PHE A 164 -1.06 10.92 34.03
C PHE A 164 -1.33 9.82 35.05
N ILE A 165 -0.70 8.65 34.89
CA ILE A 165 -0.84 7.52 35.82
C ILE A 165 -0.29 7.88 37.21
N TYR A 166 0.88 8.53 37.27
CA TYR A 166 1.46 8.98 38.54
C TYR A 166 0.51 9.91 39.30
N PHE A 167 -0.04 10.92 38.64
CA PHE A 167 -1.02 11.83 39.24
C PHE A 167 -2.33 11.11 39.58
N ALA A 168 -2.81 10.20 38.74
CA ALA A 168 -4.01 9.42 39.03
C ALA A 168 -3.87 8.59 40.33
N ASN A 169 -2.68 8.03 40.57
CA ASN A 169 -2.39 7.22 41.75
C ASN A 169 -2.09 8.05 43.00
N LEU A 170 -1.37 9.17 42.88
CA LEU A 170 -1.03 10.05 44.01
C LEU A 170 -2.28 10.56 44.76
N TYR A 171 -3.37 10.78 44.03
CA TYR A 171 -4.64 11.30 44.58
C TYR A 171 -5.71 10.22 44.79
N ARG A 172 -5.39 8.93 44.63
CA ARG A 172 -6.32 7.83 44.96
C ARG A 172 -6.44 7.62 46.47
N GLU A 173 -5.44 8.03 47.25
CA GLU A 173 -5.29 7.67 48.68
C GLU A 173 -5.85 8.61 49.79
N PRO A 174 -6.57 9.73 49.58
CA PRO A 174 -7.18 10.44 50.72
C PRO A 174 -8.65 10.09 51.01
N PHE A 175 -9.35 9.33 50.15
CA PHE A 175 -10.81 9.18 50.28
C PHE A 175 -11.26 8.23 51.41
N PHE A 176 -10.37 7.37 51.93
CA PHE A 176 -10.73 6.35 52.94
C PHE A 176 -10.31 6.66 54.38
N SER A 177 -9.73 7.83 54.67
CA SER A 177 -9.30 8.16 56.04
C SER A 177 -9.79 9.54 56.47
N SER A 178 -10.99 9.57 57.07
CA SER A 178 -11.34 10.48 58.17
C SER A 178 -12.85 10.41 58.44
N ASN A 179 -13.23 9.67 59.47
CA ASN A 179 -14.44 9.99 60.23
C ASN A 179 -14.09 9.91 61.71
N ASN A 180 -13.77 11.07 62.30
CA ASN A 180 -14.11 11.47 63.67
C ASN A 180 -13.52 12.86 63.96
N GLY A 181 -14.38 13.91 63.98
CA GLY A 181 -14.06 15.19 64.62
C GLY A 181 -14.78 16.47 64.11
N ASN A 182 -15.74 16.96 64.90
CA ASN A 182 -16.15 18.37 65.18
C ASN A 182 -16.73 19.27 64.06
N SER A 183 -18.03 19.61 64.14
CA SER A 183 -18.84 20.18 63.05
C SER A 183 -18.72 21.67 62.67
N THR A 184 -17.82 22.47 63.24
CA THR A 184 -17.78 23.93 62.97
C THR A 184 -16.52 24.42 62.23
N THR A 185 -15.39 23.73 62.33
CA THR A 185 -14.21 23.95 61.46
C THR A 185 -14.36 23.27 60.10
N LEU A 186 -15.24 22.27 60.01
CA LEU A 186 -15.48 21.47 58.80
C LEU A 186 -15.96 22.29 57.61
N MET A 187 -16.79 23.33 57.77
CA MET A 187 -17.29 24.05 56.58
C MET A 187 -16.21 24.86 55.84
N SER A 188 -15.22 25.41 56.56
CA SER A 188 -14.07 26.08 55.92
C SER A 188 -13.09 25.09 55.30
N GLU A 189 -12.80 23.99 56.00
CA GLU A 189 -11.94 22.90 55.50
C GLU A 189 -12.55 22.14 54.33
N GLN A 190 -13.87 21.96 54.33
CA GLN A 190 -14.62 21.24 53.31
C GLN A 190 -14.79 22.08 52.03
N ASN A 191 -14.89 23.42 52.15
CA ASN A 191 -14.86 24.34 51.02
C ASN A 191 -13.44 24.48 50.41
N VAL A 192 -12.39 24.44 51.23
CA VAL A 192 -11.00 24.41 50.74
C VAL A 192 -10.70 23.06 50.08
N ARG A 193 -11.13 21.94 50.67
CA ARG A 193 -10.99 20.60 50.10
C ARG A 193 -11.76 20.42 48.80
N SER A 194 -12.98 20.95 48.68
CA SER A 194 -13.76 20.86 47.44
C SER A 194 -13.15 21.69 46.30
N ASN A 195 -12.62 22.88 46.61
CA ASN A 195 -11.90 23.72 45.64
C ASN A 195 -10.56 23.10 45.21
N GLN A 196 -9.85 22.43 46.13
CA GLN A 196 -8.61 21.73 45.85
C GLN A 196 -8.84 20.47 45.00
N GLN A 197 -9.90 19.70 45.29
CA GLN A 197 -10.35 18.59 44.44
C GLN A 197 -10.71 19.07 43.02
N GLY A 198 -11.37 20.22 42.88
CA GLY A 198 -11.71 20.81 41.58
C GLY A 198 -10.48 21.12 40.72
N LEU A 199 -9.45 21.74 41.31
CA LEU A 199 -8.16 22.01 40.65
C LEU A 199 -7.42 20.72 40.24
N GLU A 200 -7.51 19.66 41.05
CA GLU A 200 -6.90 18.36 40.76
C GLU A 200 -7.60 17.59 39.63
N TRP A 201 -8.94 17.70 39.53
CA TRP A 201 -9.68 17.15 38.39
C TRP A 201 -9.40 17.91 37.09
N LEU A 202 -9.21 19.23 37.18
CA LEU A 202 -8.83 20.06 36.04
C LEU A 202 -7.44 19.69 35.50
N ASP A 203 -6.46 19.42 36.36
CA ASP A 203 -5.13 18.97 35.94
C ASP A 203 -5.16 17.59 35.25
N LYS A 204 -5.96 16.64 35.77
CA LYS A 204 -6.14 15.32 35.13
C LYS A 204 -6.78 15.43 33.75
N LEU A 205 -7.78 16.30 33.61
CA LEU A 205 -8.48 16.54 32.35
C LEU A 205 -7.58 17.31 31.36
N ALA A 206 -6.74 18.23 31.85
CA ALA A 206 -5.72 18.90 31.05
C ALA A 206 -4.69 17.89 30.50
N ILE A 207 -4.15 16.99 31.32
CA ILE A 207 -3.16 16.01 30.85
C ILE A 207 -3.79 15.04 29.84
N SER A 208 -4.97 14.49 30.13
CA SER A 208 -5.68 13.57 29.22
C SER A 208 -6.05 14.23 27.89
N SER A 209 -6.52 15.48 27.92
CA SER A 209 -6.81 16.24 26.70
C SER A 209 -5.54 16.57 25.92
N THR A 210 -4.42 16.91 26.58
CA THR A 210 -3.15 17.13 25.89
C THR A 210 -2.64 15.88 25.18
N ASP A 211 -2.77 14.69 25.77
CA ASP A 211 -2.39 13.43 25.13
C ASP A 211 -3.23 13.15 23.87
N HIS A 212 -4.56 13.34 23.95
CA HIS A 212 -5.44 13.19 22.79
C HIS A 212 -5.14 14.20 21.68
N HIS A 213 -4.87 15.46 22.01
CA HIS A 213 -4.51 16.49 21.02
C HIS A 213 -3.16 16.22 20.36
N LEU A 214 -2.18 15.75 21.11
CA LEU A 214 -0.88 15.38 20.55
C LEU A 214 -1.02 14.15 19.64
N ASN A 215 -1.84 13.16 20.02
CA ASN A 215 -2.16 12.01 19.17
C ASN A 215 -2.87 12.45 17.88
N ALA A 216 -3.84 13.39 17.97
CA ALA A 216 -4.48 13.97 16.80
C ALA A 216 -3.48 14.69 15.89
N LEU A 217 -2.56 15.48 16.46
CA LEU A 217 -1.48 16.16 15.72
C LEU A 217 -0.55 15.15 15.02
N PHE A 218 -0.24 14.03 15.69
CA PHE A 218 0.55 12.94 15.12
C PHE A 218 -0.12 12.34 13.87
N TYR A 219 -1.39 11.95 13.96
CA TYR A 219 -2.13 11.41 12.82
C TYR A 219 -2.35 12.44 11.72
N ALA A 220 -2.51 13.71 12.09
CA ALA A 220 -2.60 14.81 11.13
C ALA A 220 -1.29 15.00 10.34
N GLY A 221 -0.13 14.77 10.94
CA GLY A 221 1.18 14.86 10.26
C GLY A 221 1.54 13.63 9.41
N ILE A 222 1.13 12.43 9.81
CA ILE A 222 1.56 11.19 9.15
C ILE A 222 0.89 10.96 7.78
N HIS A 223 -0.38 11.33 7.65
CA HIS A 223 -1.12 11.12 6.41
C HIS A 223 -0.57 11.94 5.23
N PRO A 224 -0.32 13.27 5.38
CA PRO A 224 0.35 14.06 4.34
C PRO A 224 1.74 13.55 3.98
N TYR A 225 2.49 13.04 4.97
CA TYR A 225 3.79 12.43 4.74
C TYR A 225 3.67 11.21 3.81
N PHE A 226 2.77 10.27 4.09
CA PHE A 226 2.57 9.12 3.20
C PHE A 226 2.15 9.55 1.80
N MET A 227 1.22 10.51 1.68
CA MET A 227 0.80 11.05 0.38
C MET A 227 1.95 11.66 -0.40
N CYS A 228 2.83 12.43 0.24
CA CYS A 228 4.02 12.98 -0.39
C CYS A 228 4.98 11.88 -0.88
N ASN A 229 5.20 10.83 -0.08
CA ASN A 229 6.06 9.70 -0.47
C ASN A 229 5.49 8.93 -1.67
N PHE A 230 4.19 8.64 -1.68
CA PHE A 230 3.52 8.02 -2.83
C PHE A 230 3.68 8.86 -4.09
N ARG A 231 3.48 10.18 -3.97
CA ARG A 231 3.64 11.11 -5.09
C ARG A 231 5.08 11.14 -5.61
N VAL A 232 6.08 11.11 -4.73
CA VAL A 232 7.50 11.04 -5.15
C VAL A 232 7.78 9.73 -5.91
N GLY A 233 7.29 8.59 -5.41
CA GLY A 233 7.42 7.30 -6.10
C GLY A 233 6.79 7.31 -7.50
N MET A 234 5.56 7.80 -7.59
CA MET A 234 4.84 7.98 -8.86
C MET A 234 5.61 8.89 -9.83
N ASN A 235 6.12 10.03 -9.35
CA ASN A 235 6.84 10.99 -10.18
C ASN A 235 8.16 10.42 -10.71
N ILE A 236 8.84 9.57 -9.93
CA ILE A 236 10.02 8.84 -10.39
C ILE A 236 9.64 7.85 -11.49
N ARG A 237 8.57 7.06 -11.31
CA ARG A 237 8.08 6.13 -12.34
C ARG A 237 7.77 6.86 -13.65
N VAL A 238 6.99 7.94 -13.60
CA VAL A 238 6.61 8.73 -14.78
C VAL A 238 7.85 9.28 -15.50
N ALA A 239 8.80 9.85 -14.76
CA ALA A 239 10.03 10.39 -15.33
C ALA A 239 10.92 9.30 -15.96
N LEU A 240 11.03 8.13 -15.32
CA LEU A 240 11.78 6.99 -15.84
C LEU A 240 11.12 6.42 -17.10
N THR A 241 9.80 6.28 -17.11
CA THR A 241 9.06 5.82 -18.29
C THR A 241 9.30 6.74 -19.48
N LYS A 242 9.25 8.08 -19.28
CA LYS A 242 9.61 9.03 -20.34
C LYS A 242 11.05 8.85 -20.82
N LEU A 243 12.01 8.77 -19.90
CA LEU A 243 13.43 8.60 -20.23
C LEU A 243 13.69 7.31 -21.03
N ILE A 244 13.03 6.20 -20.65
CA ILE A 244 13.13 4.91 -21.35
C ILE A 244 12.49 5.01 -22.74
N TYR A 245 11.33 5.65 -22.84
CA TYR A 245 10.62 5.84 -24.11
C TYR A 245 11.41 6.72 -25.09
N ASP A 246 11.90 7.87 -24.65
CA ASP A 246 12.74 8.76 -25.47
C ASP A 246 14.02 8.06 -25.92
N LYS A 247 14.57 7.16 -25.08
CA LYS A 247 15.74 6.37 -25.43
C LYS A 247 15.40 5.25 -26.42
N SER A 248 14.26 4.57 -26.27
CA SER A 248 13.88 3.46 -27.16
C SER A 248 13.67 3.92 -28.60
N LEU A 249 13.13 5.13 -28.78
CA LEU A 249 12.98 5.78 -30.10
C LEU A 249 14.30 6.13 -30.79
N ARG A 250 15.44 6.10 -30.07
CA ARG A 250 16.77 6.47 -30.57
C ARG A 250 17.77 5.31 -30.54
N LEU A 251 17.30 4.08 -30.30
CA LEU A 251 18.15 2.90 -30.32
C LEU A 251 18.51 2.53 -31.77
N SER A 252 19.73 2.05 -31.99
CA SER A 252 20.13 1.50 -33.29
C SER A 252 19.44 0.16 -33.54
N GLN A 253 19.27 -0.22 -34.80
CA GLN A 253 18.63 -1.48 -35.18
C GLN A 253 19.33 -2.70 -34.55
N SER A 254 20.66 -2.69 -34.49
CA SER A 254 21.46 -3.75 -33.84
C SER A 254 21.21 -3.84 -32.33
N ALA A 255 20.91 -2.73 -31.65
CA ALA A 255 20.59 -2.73 -30.23
C ALA A 255 19.15 -3.22 -29.95
N ILE A 256 18.19 -2.86 -30.81
CA ILE A 256 16.80 -3.33 -30.74
C ILE A 256 16.71 -4.84 -31.01
N GLN A 257 17.52 -5.38 -31.92
CA GLN A 257 17.60 -6.83 -32.13
C GLN A 257 18.12 -7.59 -30.90
N ARG A 258 19.01 -6.96 -30.10
CA ARG A 258 19.50 -7.53 -28.84
C ARG A 258 18.51 -7.36 -27.68
N ILE A 259 17.75 -6.26 -27.66
CA ILE A 259 16.79 -5.92 -26.61
C ILE A 259 15.39 -5.97 -27.22
N THR A 260 14.69 -7.10 -27.03
CA THR A 260 13.33 -7.28 -27.52
C THR A 260 12.38 -6.20 -26.98
N ILE A 261 11.37 -5.83 -27.78
CA ILE A 261 10.33 -4.86 -27.39
C ILE A 261 9.65 -5.30 -26.07
N GLY A 262 9.38 -6.60 -25.92
CA GLY A 262 8.81 -7.16 -24.70
C GLY A 262 9.66 -6.88 -23.45
N LYS A 263 10.99 -6.85 -23.56
CA LYS A 263 11.88 -6.52 -22.44
C LYS A 263 11.77 -5.04 -22.05
N ILE A 264 11.60 -4.14 -23.02
CA ILE A 264 11.38 -2.70 -22.77
C ILE A 264 10.02 -2.49 -22.11
N VAL A 265 8.97 -3.14 -22.61
CA VAL A 265 7.63 -3.07 -22.02
C VAL A 265 7.64 -3.58 -20.58
N ASN A 266 8.29 -4.72 -20.31
CA ASN A 266 8.43 -5.24 -18.95
C ASN A 266 9.22 -4.30 -18.02
N LEU A 267 10.27 -3.64 -18.52
CA LEU A 267 11.03 -2.66 -17.75
C LEU A 267 10.15 -1.49 -17.30
N ILE A 268 9.22 -1.04 -18.15
CA ILE A 268 8.26 0.03 -17.83
C ILE A 268 7.13 -0.48 -16.92
N SER A 269 6.53 -1.63 -17.22
CA SER A 269 5.35 -2.12 -16.50
C SER A 269 5.67 -2.73 -15.14
N THR A 270 6.85 -3.34 -15.00
CA THR A 270 7.22 -4.15 -13.82
C THR A 270 8.31 -3.49 -12.98
N ASP A 271 9.42 -3.08 -13.60
CA ASP A 271 10.55 -2.53 -12.83
C ASP A 271 10.31 -1.08 -12.42
N ALA A 272 9.86 -0.23 -13.34
CA ALA A 272 9.58 1.18 -13.03
C ALA A 272 8.40 1.35 -12.06
N SER A 273 7.39 0.46 -12.11
CA SER A 273 6.22 0.51 -11.22
C SER A 273 6.55 0.19 -9.76
N ARG A 274 7.63 -0.55 -9.48
CA ARG A 274 8.09 -0.81 -8.10
C ARG A 274 8.44 0.45 -7.33
N PHE A 275 8.80 1.54 -8.02
CA PHE A 275 9.12 2.82 -7.37
C PHE A 275 7.91 3.47 -6.68
N ASP A 276 6.68 3.14 -7.09
CA ASP A 276 5.47 3.68 -6.47
C ASP A 276 5.38 3.35 -4.97
N ALA A 277 5.77 2.12 -4.60
CA ALA A 277 5.71 1.64 -3.21
C ALA A 277 7.05 1.71 -2.47
N SER A 278 8.17 1.84 -3.18
CA SER A 278 9.51 1.74 -2.60
C SER A 278 9.81 2.78 -1.52
N PHE A 279 9.21 3.98 -1.63
CA PHE A 279 9.47 5.07 -0.69
C PHE A 279 8.67 4.97 0.61
N MET A 280 7.66 4.10 0.69
CA MET A 280 6.84 3.96 1.91
C MET A 280 7.66 3.51 3.13
N ALA A 281 8.62 2.61 2.92
CA ALA A 281 9.43 2.03 4.00
C ALA A 281 10.73 2.82 4.27
N ASN A 282 11.09 3.78 3.42
CA ASN A 282 12.41 4.41 3.45
C ASN A 282 12.71 5.12 4.79
N TYR A 283 11.68 5.72 5.40
CA TYR A 283 11.83 6.35 6.71
C TYR A 283 12.23 5.37 7.81
N PHE A 284 11.69 4.16 7.81
CA PHE A 284 12.01 3.19 8.86
C PHE A 284 13.48 2.73 8.80
N ILE A 285 14.11 2.78 7.61
CA ILE A 285 15.52 2.40 7.43
C ILE A 285 16.44 3.40 8.15
N ILE A 286 16.18 4.70 8.02
CA ILE A 286 17.05 5.75 8.57
C ILE A 286 16.58 6.21 9.95
N GLY A 287 15.28 6.48 10.11
CA GLY A 287 14.68 6.94 11.36
C GLY A 287 14.62 5.84 12.42
N GLY A 288 14.32 4.60 12.03
CA GLY A 288 14.09 3.48 12.96
C GLY A 288 15.23 3.24 13.97
N PRO A 289 16.49 3.10 13.53
CA PRO A 289 17.63 2.93 14.45
C PRO A 289 17.82 4.11 15.39
N LEU A 290 17.60 5.34 14.91
CA LEU A 290 17.74 6.53 15.75
C LEU A 290 16.64 6.60 16.80
N HIS A 291 15.37 6.33 16.42
CA HIS A 291 14.28 6.22 17.40
C HIS A 291 14.50 5.11 18.42
N LEU A 292 15.08 3.98 18.00
CA LEU A 292 15.44 2.90 18.92
C LEU A 292 16.45 3.36 19.97
N ILE A 293 17.50 4.08 19.57
CA ILE A 293 18.51 4.63 20.49
C ILE A 293 17.87 5.60 21.49
N VAL A 294 17.00 6.50 21.02
CA VAL A 294 16.30 7.45 21.88
C VAL A 294 15.36 6.73 22.86
N ALA A 295 14.59 5.75 22.39
CA ALA A 295 13.70 4.95 23.25
C ALA A 295 14.48 4.18 24.32
N ILE A 296 15.60 3.56 23.96
CA ILE A 296 16.49 2.86 24.91
C ILE A 296 17.03 3.83 25.95
N SER A 297 17.43 5.03 25.53
CA SER A 297 17.94 6.07 26.43
C SER A 297 16.88 6.49 27.45
N PHE A 298 15.64 6.75 27.00
CA PHE A 298 14.53 7.02 27.91
C PHE A 298 14.26 5.85 28.86
N LEU A 299 14.23 4.61 28.34
CA LEU A 299 13.97 3.44 29.17
C LEU A 299 15.05 3.24 30.26
N TYR A 300 16.31 3.51 29.93
CA TYR A 300 17.41 3.48 30.88
C TYR A 300 17.25 4.55 31.97
N LEU A 301 16.77 5.75 31.63
CA LEU A 301 16.51 6.80 32.63
C LEU A 301 15.39 6.44 33.60
N TYR A 302 14.36 5.73 33.15
CA TYR A 302 13.20 5.36 34.00
C TYR A 302 13.42 4.09 34.83
N ILE A 303 14.05 3.05 34.25
CA ILE A 303 14.13 1.70 34.84
C ILE A 303 15.58 1.30 35.19
N GLY A 304 16.58 2.09 34.75
CA GLY A 304 17.99 1.81 35.00
C GLY A 304 18.49 0.58 34.24
N LYS A 305 19.45 -0.15 34.83
CA LYS A 305 20.14 -1.29 34.21
C LYS A 305 19.20 -2.46 33.83
N ALA A 306 18.01 -2.55 34.41
CA ALA A 306 17.05 -3.60 34.06
C ALA A 306 16.55 -3.52 32.60
N CYS A 307 16.72 -2.38 31.91
CA CYS A 307 16.37 -2.24 30.49
C CYS A 307 17.17 -3.18 29.56
N PHE A 308 18.38 -3.59 29.96
CA PHE A 308 19.23 -4.43 29.11
C PHE A 308 18.62 -5.81 28.83
N GLY A 309 17.82 -6.36 29.75
CA GLY A 309 17.09 -7.61 29.51
C GLY A 309 16.12 -7.51 28.33
N ALA A 310 15.32 -6.43 28.27
CA ALA A 310 14.39 -6.18 27.18
C ALA A 310 15.12 -5.95 25.84
N ILE A 311 16.25 -5.25 25.87
CA ILE A 311 17.10 -5.03 24.68
C ILE A 311 17.58 -6.37 24.12
N ILE A 312 18.09 -7.27 24.97
CA ILE A 312 18.54 -8.61 24.54
C ILE A 312 17.41 -9.38 23.86
N ILE A 313 16.20 -9.34 24.41
CA ILE A 313 15.03 -10.01 23.81
C ILE A 313 14.69 -9.42 22.43
N ILE A 314 14.68 -8.10 22.29
CA ILE A 314 14.44 -7.43 21.00
C ILE A 314 15.50 -7.82 19.97
N PHE A 315 16.79 -7.82 20.36
CA PHE A 315 17.87 -8.20 19.47
C PHE A 315 17.83 -9.69 19.08
N LEU A 316 17.37 -10.58 19.96
CA LEU A 316 17.14 -12.00 19.65
C LEU A 316 15.92 -12.21 18.74
N TYR A 317 14.92 -11.33 18.83
CA TYR A 317 13.71 -11.38 18.01
C TYR A 317 13.99 -11.05 16.52
N ILE A 318 14.94 -10.15 16.23
CA ILE A 318 15.32 -9.79 14.84
C ILE A 318 15.79 -11.00 14.01
N PRO A 319 16.79 -11.81 14.43
CA PRO A 319 17.23 -12.98 13.67
C PRO A 319 16.15 -14.07 13.65
N PHE A 320 15.35 -14.21 14.72
CA PHE A 320 14.19 -15.10 14.72
C PHE A 320 13.18 -14.72 13.61
N GLN A 321 12.85 -13.44 13.48
CA GLN A 321 11.99 -12.93 12.42
C GLN A 321 12.61 -13.15 11.03
N GLY A 322 13.93 -12.96 10.88
CA GLY A 322 14.65 -13.29 9.64
C GLY A 322 14.56 -14.78 9.28
N PHE A 323 14.69 -15.67 10.26
CA PHE A 323 14.51 -17.10 10.09
C PHE A 323 13.07 -17.47 9.69
N MET A 324 12.07 -16.90 10.36
CA MET A 324 10.66 -17.07 10.00
C MET A 324 10.34 -16.57 8.59
N ALA A 325 10.92 -15.44 8.18
CA ALA A 325 10.79 -14.92 6.81
C ALA A 325 11.35 -15.91 5.77
N ASN A 326 12.48 -16.56 6.06
CA ASN A 326 13.05 -17.59 5.18
C ASN A 326 12.12 -18.80 5.06
N ILE A 327 11.52 -19.26 6.16
CA ILE A 327 10.53 -20.35 6.14
C ILE A 327 9.34 -19.94 5.27
N LEU A 328 8.75 -18.77 5.54
CA LEU A 328 7.60 -18.27 4.79
C LEU A 328 7.92 -18.16 3.30
N SER A 329 9.11 -17.67 2.93
CA SER A 329 9.56 -17.59 1.54
C SER A 329 9.60 -18.97 0.89
N ARG A 330 10.15 -20.00 1.56
CA ARG A 330 10.22 -21.37 1.02
C ARG A 330 8.84 -21.97 0.76
N PHE A 331 7.89 -21.78 1.68
CA PHE A 331 6.51 -22.27 1.49
C PHE A 331 5.80 -21.51 0.38
N ARG A 332 5.97 -20.19 0.31
CA ARG A 332 5.44 -19.35 -0.75
C ARG A 332 5.96 -19.75 -2.13
N SER A 333 7.26 -20.01 -2.27
CA SER A 333 7.85 -20.47 -3.54
C SER A 333 7.22 -21.77 -4.03
N LYS A 334 6.99 -22.74 -3.14
CA LYS A 334 6.33 -24.01 -3.51
C LYS A 334 4.89 -23.79 -3.99
N SER A 335 4.13 -22.89 -3.37
CA SER A 335 2.77 -22.57 -3.85
C SER A 335 2.78 -21.85 -5.20
N ILE A 336 3.76 -20.97 -5.44
CA ILE A 336 3.89 -20.25 -6.72
C ILE A 336 4.15 -21.24 -7.85
N ILE A 337 5.07 -22.20 -7.68
CA ILE A 337 5.38 -23.21 -8.70
C ILE A 337 4.11 -23.99 -9.12
N LEU A 338 3.31 -24.46 -8.15
CA LEU A 338 2.06 -25.17 -8.47
C LEU A 338 1.00 -24.28 -9.12
N THR A 339 0.99 -22.99 -8.78
CA THR A 339 0.12 -22.00 -9.42
C THR A 339 0.50 -21.83 -10.89
N ASP A 340 1.80 -21.71 -11.16
CA ASP A 340 2.35 -21.59 -12.51
C ASP A 340 2.06 -22.84 -13.34
N ASP A 341 2.20 -24.04 -12.78
CA ASP A 341 1.84 -25.30 -13.45
C ASP A 341 0.36 -25.35 -13.85
N ARG A 342 -0.56 -24.95 -12.95
CA ARG A 342 -1.99 -24.88 -13.26
C ARG A 342 -2.29 -23.84 -14.35
N LEU A 343 -1.65 -22.68 -14.27
CA LEU A 343 -1.82 -21.61 -15.27
C LEU A 343 -1.29 -22.04 -16.64
N ARG A 344 -0.16 -22.73 -16.68
CA ARG A 344 0.39 -23.33 -17.91
C ARG A 344 -0.59 -24.33 -18.51
N LEU A 345 -1.11 -25.26 -17.70
CA LEU A 345 -2.08 -26.25 -18.16
C LEU A 345 -3.35 -25.59 -18.73
N MET A 346 -3.85 -24.52 -18.08
CA MET A 346 -4.96 -23.73 -18.63
C MET A 346 -4.60 -23.04 -19.94
N ALA A 347 -3.39 -22.49 -20.05
CA ALA A 347 -2.91 -21.85 -21.27
C ALA A 347 -2.76 -22.83 -22.45
N GLU A 348 -2.51 -24.11 -22.18
CA GLU A 348 -2.48 -25.18 -23.19
C GLU A 348 -3.90 -25.63 -23.59
N ILE A 349 -4.86 -25.66 -22.65
CA ILE A 349 -6.25 -26.11 -22.89
C ILE A 349 -7.08 -25.06 -23.65
N LEU A 350 -6.97 -23.77 -23.30
CA LEU A 350 -7.83 -22.71 -23.86
C LEU A 350 -7.76 -22.62 -25.39
N PRO A 351 -6.58 -22.66 -26.04
CA PRO A 351 -6.48 -22.69 -27.50
C PRO A 351 -7.08 -23.96 -28.13
N ALA A 352 -7.03 -25.09 -27.42
CA ALA A 352 -7.53 -26.39 -27.86
C ALA A 352 -9.04 -26.60 -27.58
N MET A 353 -9.75 -25.61 -27.04
CA MET A 353 -11.13 -25.78 -26.56
C MET A 353 -12.10 -26.31 -27.62
N ARG A 354 -11.95 -25.86 -28.88
CA ARG A 354 -12.81 -26.31 -29.99
C ARG A 354 -12.69 -27.82 -30.23
N VAL A 355 -11.47 -28.36 -30.20
CA VAL A 355 -11.21 -29.80 -30.37
C VAL A 355 -11.73 -30.58 -29.17
N ILE A 356 -11.50 -30.08 -27.96
CA ILE A 356 -11.98 -30.70 -26.71
C ILE A 356 -13.52 -30.85 -26.73
N LYS A 357 -14.24 -29.83 -27.20
CA LYS A 357 -15.70 -29.88 -27.37
C LYS A 357 -16.13 -30.88 -28.44
N MET A 358 -15.44 -30.90 -29.58
CA MET A 358 -15.73 -31.84 -30.68
C MET A 358 -15.67 -33.31 -30.22
N TYR A 359 -14.73 -33.64 -29.34
CA TYR A 359 -14.58 -34.99 -28.77
C TYR A 359 -15.28 -35.21 -27.42
N CYS A 360 -16.05 -34.23 -26.94
CA CYS A 360 -16.71 -34.27 -25.63
C CYS A 360 -15.75 -34.56 -24.45
N TRP A 361 -14.49 -34.12 -24.55
CA TRP A 361 -13.44 -34.35 -23.54
C TRP A 361 -13.45 -33.32 -22.39
N GLU A 362 -14.53 -32.55 -22.23
CA GLU A 362 -14.60 -31.49 -21.23
C GLU A 362 -14.45 -32.03 -19.80
N LYS A 363 -15.12 -33.14 -19.47
CA LYS A 363 -15.05 -33.78 -18.15
C LYS A 363 -13.64 -34.25 -17.77
N PRO A 364 -12.91 -35.01 -18.60
CA PRO A 364 -11.55 -35.43 -18.25
C PRO A 364 -10.56 -34.26 -18.13
N PHE A 365 -10.63 -33.26 -19.01
CA PHE A 365 -9.78 -32.05 -18.88
C PHE A 365 -10.12 -31.23 -17.63
N ALA A 366 -11.41 -31.13 -17.28
CA ALA A 366 -11.83 -30.49 -16.03
C ALA A 366 -11.30 -31.24 -14.79
N LEU A 367 -11.30 -32.58 -14.82
CA LEU A 367 -10.73 -33.39 -13.73
C LEU A 367 -9.22 -33.17 -13.58
N LEU A 368 -8.49 -33.07 -14.70
CA LEU A 368 -7.06 -32.78 -14.71
C LEU A 368 -6.74 -31.41 -14.08
N VAL A 369 -7.47 -30.37 -14.48
CA VAL A 369 -7.37 -29.03 -13.87
C VAL A 369 -7.67 -29.07 -12.37
N ASN A 370 -8.73 -29.78 -11.98
CA ASN A 370 -9.14 -29.89 -10.58
C ASN A 370 -8.08 -30.59 -9.72
N LEU A 371 -7.38 -31.58 -10.26
CA LEU A 371 -6.28 -32.23 -9.58
C LEU A 371 -5.12 -31.25 -9.34
N ALA A 372 -4.70 -30.49 -10.36
CA ALA A 372 -3.68 -29.46 -10.22
C ALA A 372 -4.09 -28.41 -9.18
N ARG A 373 -5.35 -27.96 -9.20
CA ARG A 373 -5.90 -27.01 -8.23
C ARG A 373 -5.92 -27.57 -6.80
N ARG A 374 -6.24 -28.85 -6.60
CA ARG A 374 -6.22 -29.48 -5.26
C ARG A 374 -4.80 -29.46 -4.67
N LEU A 375 -3.79 -29.81 -5.46
CA LEU A 375 -2.38 -29.76 -5.04
C LEU A 375 -1.95 -28.34 -4.67
N GLU A 376 -2.34 -27.35 -5.49
CA GLU A 376 -2.09 -25.93 -5.26
C GLU A 376 -2.69 -25.47 -3.92
N ILE A 377 -3.98 -25.74 -3.68
CA ILE A 377 -4.70 -25.31 -2.47
C ILE A 377 -4.06 -25.88 -1.20
N VAL A 378 -3.62 -27.13 -1.21
CA VAL A 378 -2.94 -27.73 -0.04
C VAL A 378 -1.68 -26.95 0.31
N LYS A 379 -0.85 -26.57 -0.68
CA LYS A 379 0.37 -25.79 -0.41
C LYS A 379 0.07 -24.35 -0.03
N ILE A 380 -0.94 -23.72 -0.65
CA ILE A 380 -1.40 -22.38 -0.25
C ILE A 380 -1.84 -22.40 1.22
N ARG A 381 -2.61 -23.40 1.64
CA ARG A 381 -3.08 -23.53 3.04
C ARG A 381 -1.90 -23.60 4.00
N HIS A 382 -0.89 -24.43 3.74
CA HIS A 382 0.31 -24.47 4.57
C HIS A 382 1.04 -23.13 4.61
N SER A 383 1.19 -22.45 3.47
CA SER A 383 1.80 -21.11 3.43
C SER A 383 1.01 -20.09 4.25
N MET A 384 -0.32 -20.16 4.22
CA MET A 384 -1.17 -19.26 4.99
C MET A 384 -1.12 -19.56 6.49
N ILE A 385 -1.10 -20.83 6.89
CA ILE A 385 -0.94 -21.20 8.31
C ILE A 385 0.38 -20.67 8.86
N VAL A 386 1.50 -20.86 8.14
CA VAL A 386 2.81 -20.32 8.53
C VAL A 386 2.76 -18.79 8.63
N ARG A 387 2.09 -18.13 7.69
CA ARG A 387 1.89 -16.67 7.74
C ARG A 387 1.09 -16.24 8.96
N SER A 388 0.00 -16.96 9.28
CA SER A 388 -0.84 -16.68 10.45
C SER A 388 -0.08 -16.87 11.75
N ILE A 389 0.73 -17.93 11.86
CA ILE A 389 1.62 -18.14 13.01
C ILE A 389 2.61 -16.99 13.13
N ASN A 390 3.25 -16.58 12.03
CA ASN A 390 4.18 -15.45 12.05
C ASN A 390 3.50 -14.13 12.48
N LEU A 391 2.27 -13.91 12.03
CA LEU A 391 1.48 -12.74 12.41
C LEU A 391 1.09 -12.77 13.89
N ALA A 392 0.71 -13.94 14.41
CA ALA A 392 0.35 -14.15 15.81
C ALA A 392 1.55 -14.02 16.76
N ILE A 393 2.78 -14.24 16.29
CA ILE A 393 4.02 -14.00 17.05
C ILE A 393 4.44 -12.53 16.99
N PHE A 394 3.88 -11.75 16.06
CA PHE A 394 4.19 -10.33 15.91
C PHE A 394 3.30 -9.42 16.77
N PHE A 395 2.01 -9.76 16.88
CA PHE A 395 1.07 -9.12 17.82
C PHE A 395 1.20 -9.72 19.21
#